data_AF-A0A929ZP25-F1
#
_entry.id   AF-A0A929ZP25-F1
#
_cell.length_a   1.000
_cell.length_b   1.000
_cell.length_c   1.000
_cell.angle_alpha   90.00
_cell.angle_beta   90.00
_cell.angle_gamma   90.00
#
_symmetry.space_group_name_H-M   'P 1'
#
loop_
_entity.id
_entity.type
_entity.pdbx_description
1 polymer ?
#
loop_
_entity_poly.entity_id
_entity_poly.type
_entity_poly.pdbx_seq_one_letter_code
_entity_poly.pdbx_strand_id
1 'polypeptide(L)'
;VKMFEFVGSCYNDEFSLNAVKLFKDPYGVGLKVAYDGAYMGPLTFNMGKANIEGGQVYFALDYRYPNECEGSNLLKRSADIIKEVLHIDTELVDDSKWLLNDPNSEFIQTCLKHYRAFSGDTYTPPLRIGGGTYARSFENFAAFGPIFPTREYASWVGAEHEADEGFEIETMILACAIYANVLFDLACEQ
;
A
#
# COMPACT_ATOMS: atom_id res chain seq x y z
N VAL A 1 1.54 16.88 5.30
CA VAL A 1 0.39 17.51 6.00
C VAL A 1 0.80 18.33 7.21
N LYS A 2 1.53 17.77 8.19
CA LYS A 2 1.91 18.49 9.44
C LYS A 2 2.57 19.86 9.23
N MET A 3 3.40 20.01 8.20
CA MET A 3 3.99 21.29 7.82
C MET A 3 2.91 22.36 7.50
N PHE A 4 1.91 22.01 6.69
CA PHE A 4 0.79 22.91 6.39
C PHE A 4 -0.06 23.20 7.62
N GLU A 5 -0.24 22.21 8.51
CA GLU A 5 -0.94 22.44 9.78
C GLU A 5 -0.19 23.46 10.65
N PHE A 6 1.13 23.33 10.74
CA PHE A 6 1.97 24.31 11.44
C PHE A 6 1.85 25.71 10.81
N VAL A 7 2.09 25.85 9.50
CA VAL A 7 2.02 27.14 8.80
C VAL A 7 0.63 27.76 8.92
N GLY A 8 -0.41 26.97 8.65
CA GLY A 8 -1.80 27.41 8.75
C GLY A 8 -2.16 27.88 10.16
N SER A 9 -1.71 27.19 11.20
CA SER A 9 -2.00 27.58 12.59
C SER A 9 -1.20 28.80 13.07
N CYS A 10 0.08 28.93 12.66
CA CYS A 10 0.94 30.02 13.11
C CYS A 10 0.66 31.33 12.37
N TYR A 11 0.32 31.26 11.08
CA TYR A 11 0.19 32.44 10.22
C TYR A 11 -1.25 32.71 9.78
N ASN A 12 -2.21 31.87 10.20
CA ASN A 12 -3.60 31.91 9.74
C ASN A 12 -3.69 31.85 8.19
N ASP A 13 -2.78 31.08 7.57
CA ASP A 13 -2.72 30.90 6.13
C ASP A 13 -3.85 29.99 5.65
N GLU A 14 -4.81 30.58 4.94
CA GLU A 14 -6.03 29.90 4.51
C GLU A 14 -5.74 28.72 3.58
N PHE A 15 -4.79 28.89 2.65
CA PHE A 15 -4.38 27.83 1.73
C PHE A 15 -3.90 26.60 2.51
N SER A 16 -2.97 26.79 3.46
CA SER A 16 -2.44 25.72 4.28
C SER A 16 -3.52 25.04 5.13
N LEU A 17 -4.42 25.81 5.74
CA LEU A 17 -5.54 25.26 6.51
C LEU A 17 -6.49 24.42 5.64
N ASN A 18 -6.77 24.87 4.42
CA ASN A 18 -7.59 24.13 3.47
C ASN A 18 -6.89 22.86 2.96
N ALA A 19 -5.59 22.93 2.67
CA ALA A 19 -4.81 21.75 2.30
C ALA A 19 -4.81 20.69 3.41
N VAL A 20 -4.74 21.12 4.69
CA VAL A 20 -4.86 20.20 5.84
C VAL A 20 -6.25 19.56 5.89
N LYS A 21 -7.34 20.33 5.72
CA LYS A 21 -8.70 19.77 5.70
C LYS A 21 -8.87 18.69 4.64
N LEU A 22 -8.28 18.88 3.45
CA LEU A 22 -8.39 17.91 2.36
C LEU A 22 -7.50 16.68 2.58
N PHE A 23 -6.26 16.89 3.02
CA PHE A 23 -5.22 15.85 2.92
C PHE A 23 -4.83 15.18 4.24
N LYS A 24 -5.39 15.58 5.39
CA LYS A 24 -5.00 15.03 6.71
C LYS A 24 -5.48 13.61 6.96
N ASP A 25 -6.63 13.24 6.43
CA ASP A 25 -7.24 11.95 6.66
C ASP A 25 -6.59 10.86 5.77
N PRO A 26 -6.07 9.76 6.35
CA PRO A 26 -5.37 8.73 5.60
C PRO A 26 -6.31 7.83 4.77
N TYR A 27 -7.62 8.04 4.83
CA TYR A 27 -8.62 7.31 4.06
C TYR A 27 -9.30 8.20 3.00
N GLY A 28 -8.78 9.41 2.77
CA GLY A 28 -9.27 10.31 1.74
C GLY A 28 -10.67 10.89 2.02
N VAL A 29 -11.08 10.98 3.29
CA VAL A 29 -12.38 11.55 3.68
C VAL A 29 -12.52 13.01 3.23
N GLY A 30 -11.48 13.82 3.36
CA GLY A 30 -11.49 15.24 2.94
C GLY A 30 -11.71 15.42 1.43
N LEU A 31 -11.27 14.45 0.63
CA LEU A 31 -11.48 14.38 -0.81
C LEU A 31 -12.74 13.60 -1.19
N LYS A 32 -13.53 13.18 -0.20
CA LYS A 32 -14.76 12.39 -0.36
C LYS A 32 -14.54 11.09 -1.16
N VAL A 33 -13.34 10.51 -1.14
CA VAL A 33 -13.04 9.26 -1.88
C VAL A 33 -12.98 8.03 -0.97
N ALA A 34 -13.20 8.20 0.33
CA ALA A 34 -13.18 7.10 1.29
C ALA A 34 -14.10 5.95 0.86
N TYR A 35 -13.54 4.74 0.90
CA TYR A 35 -14.23 3.51 0.51
C TYR A 35 -13.63 2.33 1.27
N ASP A 36 -14.47 1.42 1.76
CA ASP A 36 -14.05 0.20 2.45
C ASP A 36 -14.46 -1.02 1.62
N GLY A 37 -13.48 -1.62 0.94
CA GLY A 37 -13.69 -2.74 0.02
C GLY A 37 -13.81 -4.06 0.76
N ALA A 38 -14.67 -4.95 0.25
CA ALA A 38 -15.00 -6.19 0.94
C ALA A 38 -13.81 -7.15 1.04
N TYR A 39 -12.97 -7.17 -0.01
CA TYR A 39 -11.82 -8.08 -0.09
C TYR A 39 -10.49 -7.39 0.16
N MET A 40 -10.29 -6.20 -0.41
CA MET A 40 -9.01 -5.49 -0.34
C MET A 40 -8.91 -4.52 0.85
N GLY A 41 -9.99 -4.33 1.61
CA GLY A 41 -10.04 -3.41 2.75
C GLY A 41 -10.16 -1.94 2.31
N PRO A 42 -9.84 -1.00 3.22
CA PRO A 42 -10.08 0.41 2.97
C PRO A 42 -9.09 1.01 1.97
N LEU A 43 -9.58 1.95 1.18
CA LEU A 43 -8.74 2.86 0.41
C LEU A 43 -7.85 3.65 1.38
N THR A 44 -6.55 3.70 1.13
CA THR A 44 -5.62 4.58 1.85
C THR A 44 -5.09 5.68 0.94
N PHE A 45 -4.74 6.79 1.56
CA PHE A 45 -4.37 8.04 0.91
C PHE A 45 -3.12 8.62 1.55
N ASN A 46 -2.21 9.11 0.71
CA ASN A 46 -1.00 9.77 1.14
C ASN A 46 -0.70 11.00 0.26
N MET A 47 -0.67 12.19 0.87
CA MET A 47 0.01 13.36 0.28
C MET A 47 1.47 13.32 0.72
N GLY A 48 2.28 12.58 -0.04
CA GLY A 48 3.64 12.21 0.33
C GLY A 48 4.70 13.24 -0.04
N LYS A 49 4.41 14.07 -1.06
CA LYS A 49 5.33 15.11 -1.53
C LYS A 49 4.60 16.42 -1.77
N ALA A 50 5.23 17.50 -1.35
CA ALA A 50 4.87 18.86 -1.72
C ALA A 50 6.15 19.55 -2.23
N ASN A 51 6.06 20.20 -3.39
CA ASN A 51 7.16 20.99 -3.95
C ASN A 51 6.67 22.41 -4.23
N ILE A 52 7.55 23.40 -4.06
CA ILE A 52 7.29 24.78 -4.41
C ILE A 52 8.39 25.23 -5.36
N GLU A 53 8.03 25.56 -6.60
CA GLU A 53 8.96 25.96 -7.63
C GLU A 53 8.32 26.98 -8.56
N GLY A 54 9.06 28.04 -8.92
CA GLY A 54 8.56 29.06 -9.85
C GLY A 54 7.30 29.81 -9.36
N GLY A 55 7.05 29.85 -8.05
CA GLY A 55 5.83 30.43 -7.47
C GLY A 55 4.59 29.53 -7.57
N GLN A 56 4.75 28.28 -8.00
CA GLN A 56 3.69 27.26 -8.03
C GLN A 56 3.94 26.22 -6.94
N VAL A 57 2.85 25.57 -6.51
CA VAL A 57 2.88 24.45 -5.56
C VAL A 57 2.39 23.19 -6.25
N TYR A 58 3.10 22.09 -6.03
CA TYR A 58 2.78 20.78 -6.57
C TYR A 58 2.62 19.78 -5.43
N PHE A 59 1.58 18.94 -5.53
CA PHE A 59 1.33 17.85 -4.60
C PHE A 59 1.37 16.52 -5.33
N ALA A 60 2.09 15.54 -4.77
CA ALA A 60 1.96 14.15 -5.18
C ALA A 60 0.96 13.46 -4.26
N LEU A 61 -0.16 13.02 -4.83
CA LEU A 61 -1.23 12.30 -4.15
C LEU A 61 -1.15 10.82 -4.55
N ASP A 62 -1.00 9.94 -3.56
CA ASP A 62 -0.96 8.49 -3.76
C ASP A 62 -2.20 7.85 -3.14
N TYR A 63 -2.96 7.13 -3.96
CA TYR A 63 -4.12 6.35 -3.55
C TYR A 63 -3.80 4.87 -3.66
N ARG A 64 -4.03 4.11 -2.58
CA ARG A 64 -4.12 2.65 -2.63
C ARG A 64 -5.57 2.30 -2.47
N TYR A 65 -6.20 1.79 -3.53
CA TYR A 65 -7.65 1.59 -3.57
C TYR A 65 -8.02 0.12 -3.83
N PRO A 66 -9.18 -0.34 -3.32
CA PRO A 66 -9.61 -1.72 -3.45
C PRO A 66 -10.23 -2.00 -4.83
N ASN A 67 -10.48 -3.28 -5.14
CA ASN A 67 -10.84 -3.74 -6.48
C ASN A 67 -12.18 -3.20 -7.01
N GLU A 68 -13.03 -2.68 -6.12
CA GLU A 68 -14.31 -2.06 -6.45
C GLU A 68 -14.17 -0.60 -6.91
N CYS A 69 -12.98 -0.01 -6.78
CA CYS A 69 -12.70 1.35 -7.20
C CYS A 69 -12.02 1.39 -8.59
N GLU A 70 -12.15 2.53 -9.25
CA GLU A 70 -11.48 2.83 -10.52
C GLU A 70 -10.73 4.16 -10.39
N GLY A 71 -9.43 4.17 -10.72
CA GLY A 71 -8.57 5.35 -10.56
C GLY A 71 -9.12 6.60 -11.24
N SER A 72 -9.71 6.45 -12.43
CA SER A 72 -10.34 7.53 -13.20
C SER A 72 -11.48 8.23 -12.44
N ASN A 73 -12.32 7.46 -11.74
CA ASN A 73 -13.44 7.96 -10.96
C ASN A 73 -12.96 8.64 -9.67
N LEU A 74 -11.94 8.08 -9.03
CA LEU A 74 -11.30 8.68 -7.85
C LEU A 74 -10.67 10.03 -8.21
N LEU A 75 -9.91 10.08 -9.31
CA LEU A 75 -9.29 11.29 -9.84
C LEU A 75 -10.34 12.37 -10.11
N LYS A 76 -11.41 12.03 -10.84
CA LYS A 76 -12.46 13.00 -11.17
C LYS A 76 -13.04 13.64 -9.90
N ARG A 77 -13.36 12.81 -8.91
CA ARG A 77 -13.95 13.28 -7.66
C ARG A 77 -13.00 14.15 -6.84
N SER A 78 -11.73 13.76 -6.74
CA SER A 78 -10.74 14.55 -5.99
C SER A 78 -10.35 15.83 -6.72
N ALA A 79 -10.23 15.80 -8.05
CA ALA A 79 -9.91 16.95 -8.88
C ALA A 79 -10.94 18.09 -8.74
N ASP A 80 -12.23 17.76 -8.77
CA ASP A 80 -13.30 18.77 -8.61
C ASP A 80 -13.18 19.50 -7.26
N ILE A 81 -12.94 18.74 -6.17
CA ILE A 81 -12.81 19.28 -4.81
C ILE A 81 -11.51 20.09 -4.66
N ILE A 82 -10.40 19.60 -5.20
CA ILE A 82 -9.11 20.29 -5.15
C ILE A 82 -9.18 21.61 -5.93
N LYS A 83 -9.82 21.63 -7.09
CA LYS A 83 -9.99 22.85 -7.89
C LYS A 83 -10.85 23.88 -7.18
N GLU A 84 -11.94 23.43 -6.54
CA GLU A 84 -12.84 24.30 -5.78
C GLU A 84 -12.15 24.92 -4.55
N VAL A 85 -11.42 24.10 -3.78
CA VAL A 85 -10.92 24.49 -2.45
C VAL A 85 -9.51 25.07 -2.47
N LEU A 86 -8.64 24.58 -3.37
CA LEU A 86 -7.23 24.98 -3.46
C LEU A 86 -6.88 25.70 -4.77
N HIS A 87 -7.80 25.72 -5.74
CA HIS A 87 -7.58 26.32 -7.06
C HIS A 87 -6.42 25.68 -7.85
N ILE A 88 -6.11 24.42 -7.55
CA ILE A 88 -5.06 23.62 -8.21
C ILE A 88 -5.71 22.70 -9.24
N ASP A 89 -5.03 22.56 -10.39
CA ASP A 89 -5.39 21.55 -11.40
C ASP A 89 -4.75 20.21 -11.04
N THR A 90 -5.47 19.12 -11.33
CA THR A 90 -5.05 17.75 -11.01
C THR A 90 -4.99 16.93 -12.29
N GLU A 91 -3.96 16.09 -12.41
CA GLU A 91 -3.81 15.13 -13.50
C GLU A 91 -3.45 13.75 -12.96
N LEU A 92 -3.71 12.71 -13.77
CA LEU A 92 -3.29 11.35 -13.47
C LEU A 92 -1.88 11.13 -13.99
N VAL A 93 -0.95 10.85 -13.08
CA VAL A 93 0.44 10.54 -13.45
C VAL A 93 0.63 9.05 -13.75
N ASP A 94 0.07 8.20 -12.90
CA ASP A 94 0.15 6.74 -13.05
C ASP A 94 -1.09 6.10 -12.42
N ASP A 95 -1.50 4.96 -12.98
CA ASP A 95 -2.55 4.11 -12.41
C ASP A 95 -2.25 2.65 -12.69
N SER A 96 -2.17 1.87 -11.61
CA SER A 96 -1.84 0.45 -11.66
C SER A 96 -3.00 -0.37 -11.12
N LYS A 97 -3.54 -1.27 -11.96
CA LYS A 97 -4.63 -2.17 -11.56
C LYS A 97 -4.24 -3.01 -10.33
N TRP A 98 -5.25 -3.30 -9.52
CA TRP A 98 -5.16 -4.23 -8.41
C TRP A 98 -4.88 -5.66 -8.92
N LEU A 99 -4.39 -6.51 -8.02
CA LEU A 99 -4.23 -7.94 -8.25
C LEU A 99 -4.89 -8.69 -7.09
N LEU A 100 -5.87 -9.53 -7.42
CA LEU A 100 -6.61 -10.34 -6.46
C LEU A 100 -6.62 -11.78 -6.94
N ASN A 101 -6.00 -12.68 -6.18
CA ASN A 101 -5.94 -14.10 -6.49
C ASN A 101 -7.00 -14.87 -5.72
N ASP A 102 -7.48 -15.97 -6.31
CA ASP A 102 -8.28 -16.95 -5.56
C ASP A 102 -7.39 -17.63 -4.51
N PRO A 103 -7.71 -17.51 -3.20
CA PRO A 103 -6.94 -18.16 -2.15
C PRO A 103 -6.94 -19.69 -2.28
N ASN A 104 -7.89 -20.29 -3.00
CA ASN A 104 -7.97 -21.73 -3.22
C ASN A 104 -7.28 -22.20 -4.51
N SER A 105 -6.68 -21.29 -5.27
CA SER A 105 -5.90 -21.67 -6.45
C SER A 105 -4.74 -22.58 -6.07
N GLU A 106 -4.37 -23.48 -6.99
CA GLU A 106 -3.27 -24.43 -6.80
C GLU A 106 -1.98 -23.73 -6.38
N PHE A 107 -1.62 -22.64 -7.07
CA PHE A 107 -0.45 -21.84 -6.76
C PHE A 107 -0.44 -21.32 -5.32
N ILE A 108 -1.54 -20.71 -4.86
CA ILE A 108 -1.63 -20.19 -3.49
C ILE A 108 -1.61 -21.32 -2.46
N GLN A 109 -2.30 -22.43 -2.73
CA GLN A 109 -2.31 -23.58 -1.82
C GLN A 109 -0.94 -24.25 -1.71
N THR A 110 -0.15 -24.31 -2.78
CA THR A 110 1.24 -24.80 -2.75
C THR A 110 2.14 -23.90 -1.90
N CYS A 111 2.02 -22.57 -2.05
CA CYS A 111 2.73 -21.62 -1.18
C CYS A 111 2.33 -21.80 0.30
N LEU A 112 1.03 -21.92 0.58
CA LEU A 112 0.52 -22.12 1.95
C LEU A 112 0.97 -23.45 2.56
N LYS A 113 0.98 -24.54 1.78
CA LYS A 113 1.45 -25.87 2.22
C LYS A 113 2.85 -25.77 2.82
N HIS A 114 3.79 -25.20 2.08
CA HIS A 114 5.19 -25.08 2.52
C HIS A 114 5.35 -24.02 3.61
N TYR A 115 4.69 -22.87 3.49
CA TYR A 115 4.67 -21.89 4.58
C TYR A 115 4.27 -22.54 5.92
N ARG A 116 3.13 -23.24 5.95
CA ARG A 116 2.59 -23.91 7.15
C ARG A 116 3.54 -24.98 7.69
N ALA A 117 4.14 -25.78 6.82
CA ALA A 117 5.03 -26.86 7.21
C ALA A 117 6.29 -26.34 7.93
N PHE A 118 6.83 -25.20 7.50
CA PHE A 118 8.06 -24.62 8.04
C PHE A 118 7.81 -23.60 9.15
N SER A 119 6.70 -22.85 9.12
CA SER A 119 6.38 -21.83 10.12
C SER A 119 5.60 -22.40 11.32
N GLY A 120 4.87 -23.50 11.13
CA GLY A 120 3.91 -24.01 12.11
C GLY A 120 2.63 -23.17 12.23
N ASP A 121 2.49 -22.08 11.47
CA ASP A 121 1.28 -21.26 11.46
C ASP A 121 0.21 -21.91 10.59
N THR A 122 -0.79 -22.51 11.25
CA THR A 122 -1.91 -23.22 10.59
C THR A 122 -3.20 -22.41 10.54
N TYR A 123 -3.23 -21.18 11.05
CA TYR A 123 -4.46 -20.42 11.25
C TYR A 123 -4.49 -19.08 10.52
N THR A 124 -3.35 -18.48 10.18
CA THR A 124 -3.34 -17.21 9.46
C THR A 124 -3.84 -17.40 8.02
N PRO A 125 -4.86 -16.63 7.59
CA PRO A 125 -5.32 -16.68 6.21
C PRO A 125 -4.32 -15.97 5.27
N PRO A 126 -4.36 -16.23 3.95
CA PRO A 126 -3.69 -15.38 2.97
C PRO A 126 -4.04 -13.91 3.22
N LEU A 127 -3.00 -13.08 3.26
CA LEU A 127 -3.15 -11.66 3.57
C LEU A 127 -3.25 -10.82 2.31
N ARG A 128 -3.79 -9.62 2.51
CA ARG A 128 -3.80 -8.53 1.53
C ARG A 128 -2.87 -7.43 2.01
N ILE A 129 -2.22 -6.75 1.07
CA ILE A 129 -1.35 -5.61 1.36
C ILE A 129 -1.65 -4.46 0.41
N GLY A 130 -1.43 -3.22 0.87
CA GLY A 130 -1.54 -2.02 0.03
C GLY A 130 -0.34 -1.79 -0.89
N GLY A 131 0.76 -2.52 -0.69
CA GLY A 131 2.00 -2.39 -1.46
C GLY A 131 1.85 -2.73 -2.94
N GLY A 132 2.56 -1.99 -3.79
CA GLY A 132 2.74 -2.33 -5.20
C GLY A 132 3.95 -3.26 -5.35
N THR A 133 3.71 -4.55 -5.56
CA THR A 133 4.77 -5.53 -5.80
C THR A 133 4.86 -5.89 -7.28
N TYR A 134 5.99 -6.48 -7.69
CA TYR A 134 6.17 -7.00 -9.06
C TYR A 134 5.14 -8.08 -9.46
N ALA A 135 4.44 -8.68 -8.49
CA ALA A 135 3.36 -9.62 -8.79
C ALA A 135 2.27 -9.00 -9.68
N ARG A 136 2.06 -7.68 -9.61
CA ARG A 136 1.05 -6.98 -10.43
C ARG A 136 1.39 -6.95 -11.92
N SER A 137 2.63 -7.27 -12.30
CA SER A 137 3.03 -7.29 -13.71
C SER A 137 2.44 -8.46 -14.49
N PHE A 138 1.91 -9.49 -13.81
CA PHE A 138 1.37 -10.69 -14.43
C PHE A 138 0.05 -11.12 -13.77
N GLU A 139 -0.86 -11.68 -14.56
CA GLU A 139 -2.05 -12.35 -14.03
C GLU A 139 -1.65 -13.64 -13.31
N ASN A 140 -2.39 -14.01 -12.25
CA ASN A 140 -2.16 -15.22 -11.44
C ASN A 140 -0.82 -15.28 -10.67
N PHE A 141 -0.17 -14.13 -10.45
CA PHE A 141 1.02 -14.02 -9.60
C PHE A 141 0.65 -13.57 -8.19
N ALA A 142 1.49 -13.86 -7.20
CA ALA A 142 1.28 -13.38 -5.83
C ALA A 142 2.60 -12.91 -5.22
N ALA A 143 2.50 -11.93 -4.33
CA ALA A 143 3.62 -11.59 -3.46
C ALA A 143 3.72 -12.67 -2.37
N PHE A 144 4.90 -13.27 -2.23
CA PHE A 144 5.18 -14.27 -1.22
C PHE A 144 6.55 -13.98 -0.61
N GLY A 145 6.56 -13.65 0.68
CA GLY A 145 7.65 -12.91 1.32
C GLY A 145 8.09 -13.50 2.66
N PRO A 146 9.21 -13.03 3.22
CA PRO A 146 9.82 -13.60 4.42
C PRO A 146 9.24 -13.03 5.72
N ILE A 147 8.17 -12.23 5.65
CA ILE A 147 7.51 -11.68 6.83
C ILE A 147 6.53 -12.71 7.39
N PHE A 148 6.76 -13.16 8.62
CA PHE A 148 5.94 -14.16 9.31
C PHE A 148 4.99 -13.46 10.29
N PRO A 149 3.66 -13.52 10.09
CA PRO A 149 2.67 -12.84 10.94
C PRO A 149 2.71 -13.23 12.43
N THR A 150 3.21 -14.43 12.73
CA THR A 150 3.26 -15.00 14.08
C THR A 150 4.61 -14.81 14.77
N ARG A 151 5.59 -14.21 14.07
CA ARG A 151 6.93 -13.99 14.61
C ARG A 151 7.07 -12.57 15.11
N GLU A 152 7.62 -12.42 16.31
CA GLU A 152 8.01 -11.13 16.83
C GLU A 152 9.40 -10.75 16.29
N TYR A 153 9.51 -9.53 15.77
CA TYR A 153 10.79 -8.95 15.37
C TYR A 153 11.30 -8.05 16.48
N ALA A 154 12.62 -7.90 16.57
CA ALA A 154 13.22 -7.05 17.59
C ALA A 154 12.78 -5.59 17.39
N SER A 155 12.28 -4.96 18.45
CA SER A 155 11.65 -3.63 18.38
C SER A 155 12.57 -2.48 17.95
N TRP A 156 13.89 -2.71 17.93
CA TRP A 156 14.88 -1.74 17.47
C TRP A 156 15.20 -1.87 15.97
N VAL A 157 14.74 -2.94 15.32
CA VAL A 157 14.92 -3.16 13.89
C VAL A 157 13.78 -2.45 13.15
N GLY A 158 14.13 -1.56 12.23
CA GLY A 158 13.16 -0.86 11.38
C GLY A 158 12.51 -1.79 10.36
N ALA A 159 11.27 -1.49 9.99
CA ALA A 159 10.57 -2.15 8.89
C ALA A 159 11.07 -1.64 7.52
N GLU A 160 10.46 -2.12 6.44
CA GLU A 160 10.81 -1.71 5.09
C GLU A 160 10.71 -0.19 4.93
N HIS A 161 11.79 0.44 4.44
CA HIS A 161 11.92 1.89 4.23
C HIS A 161 11.97 2.75 5.51
N GLU A 162 12.20 2.13 6.67
CA GLU A 162 12.41 2.85 7.93
C GLU A 162 13.90 2.95 8.31
N ALA A 163 14.21 3.77 9.32
CA ALA A 163 15.57 3.82 9.86
C ALA A 163 15.92 2.50 10.56
N ASP A 164 17.20 2.11 10.51
CA ASP A 164 17.68 0.85 11.10
C ASP A 164 16.98 -0.40 10.50
N GLU A 165 16.59 -0.33 9.22
CA GLU A 165 16.05 -1.47 8.46
C GLU A 165 17.00 -2.66 8.55
N GLY A 166 16.46 -3.81 8.91
CA GLY A 166 17.23 -5.02 9.11
C GLY A 166 16.36 -6.27 9.09
N PHE A 167 17.02 -7.43 9.10
CA PHE A 167 16.34 -8.70 9.03
C PHE A 167 17.09 -9.79 9.79
N GLU A 168 16.36 -10.65 10.50
CA GLU A 168 16.94 -11.77 11.24
C GLU A 168 17.43 -12.86 10.27
N ILE A 169 18.68 -13.29 10.44
CA ILE A 169 19.34 -14.24 9.54
C ILE A 169 18.61 -15.58 9.52
N GLU A 170 18.19 -16.05 10.69
CA GLU A 170 17.44 -17.29 10.86
C GLU A 170 16.10 -17.24 10.12
N THR A 171 15.42 -16.10 10.15
CA THR A 171 14.18 -15.87 9.38
C THR A 171 14.44 -15.90 7.89
N MET A 172 15.54 -15.30 7.44
CA MET A 172 15.93 -15.32 6.03
C MET A 172 16.25 -16.74 5.54
N ILE A 173 16.99 -17.53 6.33
CA ILE A 173 17.31 -18.93 5.99
C ILE A 173 16.04 -19.77 5.94
N LEU A 174 15.11 -19.58 6.89
CA LEU A 174 13.82 -20.26 6.88
C LEU A 174 13.00 -19.92 5.63
N ALA A 175 12.95 -18.65 5.24
CA ALA A 175 12.27 -18.22 4.03
C ALA A 175 12.91 -18.84 2.78
N CYS A 176 14.25 -18.90 2.69
CA CYS A 176 14.95 -19.60 1.60
C CYS A 176 14.55 -21.07 1.50
N ALA A 177 14.43 -21.77 2.64
CA ALA A 177 13.98 -23.17 2.65
C ALA A 177 12.54 -23.29 2.11
N ILE A 178 11.62 -22.41 2.54
CA ILE A 178 10.25 -22.38 2.02
C ILE A 178 10.24 -22.13 0.51
N TYR A 179 10.97 -21.12 0.03
CA TYR A 179 11.02 -20.78 -1.40
C TYR A 179 11.56 -21.93 -2.24
N ALA A 180 12.62 -22.59 -1.80
CA ALA A 180 13.19 -23.72 -2.53
C ALA A 180 12.17 -24.86 -2.71
N ASN A 181 11.39 -25.16 -1.67
CA ASN A 181 10.37 -26.21 -1.73
C ASN A 181 9.16 -25.81 -2.58
N VAL A 182 8.70 -24.56 -2.48
CA VAL A 182 7.63 -24.04 -3.34
C VAL A 182 8.04 -24.09 -4.81
N LEU A 183 9.26 -23.65 -5.13
CA LEU A 183 9.78 -23.69 -6.50
C LEU A 183 9.95 -25.12 -7.01
N PHE A 184 10.39 -26.05 -6.16
CA PHE A 184 10.51 -27.46 -6.51
C PHE A 184 9.16 -28.07 -6.86
N ASP A 185 8.16 -27.95 -5.99
CA ASP A 185 6.82 -28.50 -6.24
C ASP A 185 6.23 -27.90 -7.52
N LEU A 186 6.26 -26.57 -7.68
CA LEU A 186 5.68 -25.90 -8.85
C LEU A 186 6.39 -26.22 -10.18
N ALA A 187 7.68 -26.52 -10.15
CA ALA A 187 8.47 -26.75 -11.36
C ALA A 187 8.66 -28.24 -11.71
N CYS A 188 8.61 -29.14 -10.72
CA CYS A 188 9.01 -30.53 -10.88
C CYS A 188 7.92 -31.56 -10.53
N GLU A 189 6.92 -31.20 -9.72
CA GLU A 189 5.80 -32.09 -9.39
C GLU A 189 4.53 -31.61 -10.12
N GLN A 190 4.25 -32.19 -11.29
CA GLN A 190 2.94 -32.15 -11.95
C GLN A 190 2.31 -33.54 -11.93
#